data_AF-A0A2S7KYP9-F1
#
_entry.id   AF-A0A2S7KYP9-F1
#
_cell.length_a   1.000
_cell.length_b   1.000
_cell.length_c   1.000
_cell.angle_alpha   90.00
_cell.angle_beta   90.00
_cell.angle_gamma   90.00
#
_symmetry.space_group_name_H-M   'P 1'
#
loop_
_entity.id
_entity.type
_entity.pdbx_description
1 polymer ?
#
loop_
_entity_poly.entity_id
_entity_poly.type
_entity_poly.pdbx_seq_one_letter_code
_entity_poly.pdbx_strand_id
1 'polypeptide(L)'
;MLFISNCTSDKPLVDPNNENSGSESINTTISLEFNANYDLIWSDSKVKDRNFHLLTIIEQIQTISKVIESDVVFSNYLKTSQARLRAVSEASNPTAQSYANALKFSENEITALSENFKELVKKSRVLHNMVKEHMGPSGAFQQFSEVTNSYRVIQLAFVEAAHGINNIIDVYAAGQDPKYPEIDKVSFDVNSAAYLSKLKTEVDALNQANHKLFFQPFLKFALRVLALNNRDEAGRYYPLEDGENKATIEYIKTINWNEYEYALALALGDGPNEPNDLPNISIGGMRNADQAVELYQQGRVPLIMLSGGHVKPFQVEYSEGIEMKKYIIDKYSILENRILVETQARHTTTNMRNTGRLIFRYGIPSNKKSVVTSSESHINTIESSNFNVRSINEMNHIPAEIYNRISNIYLEFTSKIEVLHLDSSDPLDP
;
A
#
# COMPACT_ATOMS: atom_id res chain seq x y z
N MET A 1 -14.37 65.39 40.20
CA MET A 1 -14.40 64.87 41.58
C MET A 1 -14.85 63.41 41.47
N LEU A 2 -13.97 62.44 41.76
CA LEU A 2 -13.87 61.75 43.07
C LEU A 2 -15.26 61.27 43.58
N PHE A 3 -15.53 60.04 44.03
CA PHE A 3 -14.83 58.74 44.13
C PHE A 3 -15.85 57.78 44.85
N ILE A 4 -15.80 56.46 44.58
CA ILE A 4 -16.11 55.27 45.44
C ILE A 4 -17.54 55.10 46.04
N SER A 5 -18.21 53.98 45.73
CA SER A 5 -18.28 52.75 46.57
C SER A 5 -19.52 51.86 46.33
N ASN A 6 -19.27 50.55 46.13
CA ASN A 6 -19.93 49.32 46.65
C ASN A 6 -21.48 49.23 46.73
N CYS A 7 -22.17 48.09 46.56
CA CYS A 7 -21.89 46.66 46.44
C CYS A 7 -23.27 46.01 46.14
N THR A 8 -23.35 44.92 45.38
CA THR A 8 -23.99 43.66 45.80
C THR A 8 -23.76 42.60 44.72
N SER A 9 -22.96 41.61 45.09
CA SER A 9 -22.76 40.33 44.45
C SER A 9 -23.86 39.36 44.86
N ASP A 10 -24.41 38.63 43.90
CA ASP A 10 -24.84 37.24 44.10
C ASP A 10 -24.74 36.51 42.76
N LYS A 11 -23.64 35.79 42.57
CA LYS A 11 -23.50 34.72 41.58
C LYS A 11 -23.63 33.40 42.31
N PRO A 12 -24.39 32.42 41.80
CA PRO A 12 -24.22 31.04 42.22
C PRO A 12 -22.85 30.55 41.76
N LEU A 13 -22.11 29.94 42.69
CA LEU A 13 -20.88 29.20 42.43
C LEU A 13 -21.20 28.04 41.49
N VAL A 14 -20.62 28.05 40.29
CA VAL A 14 -20.56 26.88 39.41
C VAL A 14 -19.39 26.03 39.90
N ASP A 15 -19.72 24.81 40.34
CA ASP A 15 -18.78 23.76 40.72
C ASP A 15 -17.89 23.39 39.51
N PRO A 16 -16.54 23.48 39.61
CA PRO A 16 -15.65 23.13 38.52
C PRO A 16 -15.48 21.61 38.31
N ASN A 17 -16.21 20.75 39.03
CA ASN A 17 -16.08 19.28 38.93
C ASN A 17 -17.22 18.56 38.21
N ASN A 18 -17.99 19.22 37.35
CA ASN A 18 -18.98 18.54 36.52
C ASN A 18 -18.50 18.37 35.07
N GLU A 19 -17.33 17.75 34.90
CA GLU A 19 -17.04 17.03 33.67
C GLU A 19 -17.92 15.78 33.67
N ASN A 20 -18.91 15.84 32.79
CA ASN A 20 -19.90 14.83 32.48
C ASN A 20 -19.25 13.43 32.34
N SER A 21 -19.21 12.65 33.42
CA SER A 21 -18.83 11.23 33.42
C SER A 21 -20.00 10.37 32.94
N GLY A 22 -20.60 10.75 31.82
CA GLY A 22 -21.59 9.94 31.10
C GLY A 22 -20.85 8.98 30.19
N SER A 23 -20.79 7.70 30.56
CA SER A 23 -20.37 6.63 29.66
C SER A 23 -21.45 6.39 28.60
N GLU A 24 -21.69 7.35 27.71
CA GLU A 24 -22.46 7.10 26.50
C GLU A 24 -21.59 6.27 25.55
N SER A 25 -22.01 5.03 25.30
CA SER A 25 -21.39 4.18 24.29
C SER A 25 -21.41 4.89 22.94
N ILE A 26 -20.24 5.05 22.31
CA ILE A 26 -20.13 5.71 21.01
C ILE A 26 -20.89 4.89 19.96
N ASN A 27 -21.74 5.53 19.16
CA ASN A 27 -22.33 4.89 17.98
C ASN A 27 -21.21 4.62 16.95
N THR A 28 -20.91 3.34 16.71
CA THR A 28 -19.76 2.94 15.89
C THR A 28 -20.06 2.83 14.39
N THR A 29 -21.27 3.18 13.94
CA THR A 29 -21.67 3.05 12.52
C THR A 29 -20.92 4.01 11.58
N ILE A 30 -20.41 3.47 10.47
CA ILE A 30 -19.61 4.16 9.44
C ILE A 30 -19.96 3.68 8.03
N SER A 31 -19.50 4.43 7.02
CA SER A 31 -19.36 4.04 5.62
C SER A 31 -17.93 4.36 5.19
N LEU A 32 -17.29 3.50 4.39
CA LEU A 32 -15.96 3.76 3.82
C LEU A 32 -16.12 4.39 2.45
N GLU A 33 -16.16 5.72 2.42
CA GLU A 33 -16.28 6.49 1.19
C GLU A 33 -14.92 6.99 0.73
N PHE A 34 -14.47 6.53 -0.44
CA PHE A 34 -13.27 7.03 -1.09
C PHE A 34 -13.46 8.49 -1.50
N ASN A 35 -12.41 9.30 -1.30
CA ASN A 35 -12.35 10.68 -1.77
C ASN A 35 -11.09 10.88 -2.61
N ALA A 36 -11.25 11.14 -3.90
CA ALA A 36 -10.13 11.37 -4.82
C ALA A 36 -9.26 12.59 -4.47
N ASN A 37 -9.79 13.54 -3.68
CA ASN A 37 -9.05 14.71 -3.20
C ASN A 37 -8.42 14.49 -1.80
N TYR A 38 -8.48 13.27 -1.26
CA TYR A 38 -7.83 12.97 0.02
C TYR A 38 -6.34 12.75 -0.18
N ASP A 39 -5.54 13.59 0.48
CA ASP A 39 -4.10 13.42 0.54
C ASP A 39 -3.75 12.26 1.47
N LEU A 40 -3.09 11.23 0.92
CA LEU A 40 -2.62 10.12 1.74
C LEU A 40 -1.67 10.61 2.84
N ILE A 41 -1.82 10.01 4.02
CA ILE A 41 -0.90 10.26 5.12
C ILE A 41 0.40 9.54 4.83
N TRP A 42 1.48 10.31 4.75
CA TRP A 42 2.81 9.82 4.50
C TRP A 42 3.72 10.04 5.72
N SER A 43 4.72 9.18 5.84
CA SER A 43 5.88 9.35 6.69
C SER A 43 7.16 9.43 5.84
N ASP A 44 8.31 9.36 6.50
CA ASP A 44 9.62 9.29 5.86
C ASP A 44 9.89 7.93 5.18
N SER A 45 9.04 6.92 5.39
CA SER A 45 9.19 5.59 4.78
C SER A 45 8.00 5.26 3.89
N LYS A 46 8.15 5.48 2.58
CA LYS A 46 7.10 5.18 1.59
C LYS A 46 6.77 3.69 1.50
N VAL A 47 7.77 2.84 1.74
CA VAL A 47 7.59 1.38 1.86
C VAL A 47 6.62 1.06 3.01
N LYS A 48 6.78 1.71 4.17
CA LYS A 48 5.85 1.56 5.30
C LYS A 48 4.46 2.09 4.96
N ASP A 49 4.40 3.28 4.39
CA ASP A 49 3.13 3.98 4.17
C ASP A 49 2.22 3.22 3.20
N ARG A 50 2.83 2.54 2.22
CA ARG A 50 2.15 1.69 1.24
C ARG A 50 1.78 0.32 1.76
N ASN A 51 2.66 -0.32 2.54
CA ASN A 51 2.39 -1.64 3.08
C ASN A 51 1.46 -1.63 4.30
N PHE A 52 1.56 -0.60 5.14
CA PHE A 52 0.97 -0.58 6.49
C PHE A 52 0.30 0.77 6.76
N HIS A 53 -0.66 1.15 5.90
CA HIS A 53 -1.28 2.47 5.96
C HIS A 53 -1.99 2.73 7.30
N LEU A 54 -2.65 1.73 7.90
CA LEU A 54 -3.23 1.86 9.25
C LEU A 54 -2.18 2.28 10.29
N LEU A 55 -1.04 1.60 10.31
CA LEU A 55 0.02 1.87 11.27
C LEU A 55 0.64 3.25 11.03
N THR A 56 0.72 3.66 9.77
CA THR A 56 1.15 5.01 9.37
C THR A 56 0.20 6.08 9.90
N ILE A 57 -1.11 5.92 9.73
CA ILE A 57 -2.13 6.83 10.30
C ILE A 57 -1.96 6.94 11.81
N ILE A 58 -1.80 5.81 12.51
CA ILE A 58 -1.62 5.78 13.97
C ILE A 58 -0.35 6.53 14.39
N GLU A 59 0.77 6.33 13.69
CA GLU A 59 2.05 6.98 14.03
C GLU A 59 2.06 8.48 13.73
N GLN A 60 1.52 8.90 12.60
CA GLN A 60 1.62 10.28 12.13
C GLN A 60 0.62 11.22 12.82
N ILE A 61 -0.53 10.70 13.27
CA ILE A 61 -1.54 11.53 13.93
C ILE A 61 -1.35 11.48 15.44
N GLN A 62 -0.86 12.59 16.01
CA GLN A 62 -0.46 12.66 17.42
C GLN A 62 -1.60 12.37 18.42
N THR A 63 -2.84 12.73 18.08
CA THR A 63 -4.02 12.45 18.91
C THR A 63 -4.37 10.96 18.92
N ILE A 64 -4.20 10.27 17.80
CA ILE A 64 -4.44 8.82 17.66
C ILE A 64 -3.34 8.04 18.38
N SER A 65 -2.06 8.35 18.10
CA SER A 65 -0.93 7.69 18.78
C SER A 65 -1.01 7.78 20.30
N LYS A 66 -1.38 8.94 20.86
CA LYS A 66 -1.54 9.11 22.32
C LYS A 66 -2.58 8.18 22.93
N VAL A 67 -3.69 7.95 22.23
CA VAL A 67 -4.75 7.02 22.70
C VAL A 67 -4.22 5.60 22.74
N ILE A 68 -3.47 5.16 21.70
CA ILE A 68 -2.89 3.81 21.65
C ILE A 68 -1.75 3.65 22.66
N GLU A 69 -0.89 4.65 22.82
CA GLU A 69 0.23 4.64 23.77
C GLU A 69 -0.24 4.57 25.23
N SER A 70 -1.35 5.26 25.55
CA SER A 70 -1.89 5.31 26.91
C SER A 70 -2.72 4.07 27.29
N ASP A 71 -3.02 3.20 26.33
CA ASP A 71 -3.77 1.97 26.60
C ASP A 71 -2.92 0.95 27.35
N VAL A 72 -3.48 0.38 28.42
CA VAL A 72 -2.75 -0.53 29.32
C VAL A 72 -2.39 -1.87 28.66
N VAL A 73 -3.24 -2.36 27.75
CA VAL A 73 -2.99 -3.65 27.07
C VAL A 73 -1.89 -3.47 26.03
N PHE A 74 -1.97 -2.41 25.22
CA PHE A 74 -0.92 -2.10 24.23
C PHE A 74 0.42 -1.77 24.88
N SER A 75 0.44 -0.96 25.93
CA SER A 75 1.68 -0.62 26.65
C SER A 75 2.31 -1.83 27.35
N ASN A 76 1.51 -2.75 27.90
CA ASN A 76 2.03 -4.01 28.45
C ASN A 76 2.55 -4.94 27.35
N TYR A 77 1.87 -5.04 26.20
CA TYR A 77 2.37 -5.82 25.07
C TYR A 77 3.70 -5.28 24.52
N LEU A 78 3.86 -3.95 24.50
CA LEU A 78 5.13 -3.33 24.14
C LEU A 78 6.28 -3.80 25.06
N LYS A 79 6.05 -3.83 26.38
CA LYS A 79 7.06 -4.32 27.35
C LYS A 79 7.41 -5.79 27.11
N THR A 80 6.41 -6.64 26.86
CA THR A 80 6.63 -8.05 26.50
C THR A 80 7.48 -8.18 25.23
N SER A 81 7.21 -7.33 24.24
CA SER A 81 7.92 -7.31 22.96
C SER A 81 9.37 -6.83 23.11
N GLN A 82 9.61 -5.83 23.95
CA GLN A 82 10.95 -5.40 24.32
C GLN A 82 11.72 -6.49 25.08
N ALA A 83 11.05 -7.28 25.93
CA ALA A 83 11.68 -8.42 26.59
C ALA A 83 12.07 -9.53 25.59
N ARG A 84 11.23 -9.84 24.60
CA ARG A 84 11.57 -10.78 23.50
C ARG A 84 12.80 -10.32 22.72
N LEU A 85 12.84 -9.04 22.36
CA LEU A 85 13.98 -8.41 21.66
C LEU A 85 15.30 -8.53 22.45
N ARG A 86 15.27 -8.27 23.77
CA ARG A 86 16.45 -8.43 24.62
C ARG A 86 16.90 -9.88 24.70
N ALA A 87 15.96 -10.79 24.94
CA ALA A 87 16.26 -12.22 25.07
C ALA A 87 16.93 -12.79 23.81
N VAL A 88 16.46 -12.44 22.61
CA VAL A 88 17.06 -12.94 21.36
C VAL A 88 18.40 -12.25 21.04
N SER A 89 18.60 -11.01 21.48
CA SER A 89 19.89 -10.30 21.36
C SER A 89 20.97 -10.91 22.26
N GLU A 90 20.59 -11.39 23.45
CA GLU A 90 21.49 -11.98 24.44
C GLU A 90 21.71 -13.49 24.26
N ALA A 91 20.97 -14.14 23.35
CA ALA A 91 21.06 -15.57 23.11
C ALA A 91 22.46 -16.00 22.61
N SER A 92 22.95 -17.15 23.08
CA SER A 92 24.16 -17.78 22.55
C SER A 92 23.84 -18.52 21.25
N ASN A 93 24.34 -18.02 20.11
CA ASN A 93 24.15 -18.56 18.76
C ASN A 93 22.69 -18.52 18.23
N PRO A 94 22.07 -17.33 18.13
CA PRO A 94 20.75 -17.17 17.54
C PRO A 94 20.77 -17.56 16.05
N THR A 95 19.74 -18.30 15.62
CA THR A 95 19.46 -18.61 14.22
C THR A 95 18.56 -17.54 13.59
N ALA A 96 18.50 -17.50 12.27
CA ALA A 96 17.53 -16.67 11.54
C ALA A 96 16.09 -16.89 12.03
N GLN A 97 15.70 -18.16 12.23
CA GLN A 97 14.39 -18.53 12.77
C GLN A 97 14.18 -18.00 14.20
N SER A 98 15.22 -17.96 15.04
CA SER A 98 15.10 -17.42 16.40
C SER A 98 14.82 -15.92 16.39
N TYR A 99 15.46 -15.15 15.51
CA TYR A 99 15.16 -13.73 15.31
C TYR A 99 13.75 -13.52 14.80
N ALA A 100 13.34 -14.28 13.78
CA ALA A 100 11.99 -14.22 13.25
C ALA A 100 10.94 -14.50 14.33
N ASN A 101 11.08 -15.60 15.07
CA ASN A 101 10.11 -15.98 16.11
C ASN A 101 10.00 -14.94 17.24
N ALA A 102 11.10 -14.27 17.60
CA ALA A 102 11.09 -13.22 18.61
C ALA A 102 10.35 -11.95 18.15
N LEU A 103 10.28 -11.72 16.83
CA LEU A 103 9.80 -10.50 16.20
C LEU A 103 8.58 -10.72 15.31
N LYS A 104 7.81 -11.78 15.54
CA LYS A 104 6.48 -11.98 14.95
C LYS A 104 5.38 -11.87 16.00
N PHE A 105 4.19 -11.49 15.55
CA PHE A 105 2.98 -11.68 16.32
C PHE A 105 2.55 -13.15 16.23
N SER A 106 2.18 -13.77 17.35
CA SER A 106 1.44 -15.04 17.30
C SER A 106 -0.05 -14.79 17.04
N GLU A 107 -0.78 -15.79 16.53
CA GLU A 107 -2.23 -15.65 16.28
C GLU A 107 -3.04 -15.29 17.54
N ASN A 108 -2.62 -15.80 18.70
CA ASN A 108 -3.23 -15.44 19.98
C ASN A 108 -3.00 -13.96 20.32
N GLU A 109 -1.82 -13.43 20.02
CA GLU A 109 -1.51 -12.01 20.22
C GLU A 109 -2.29 -11.14 19.24
N ILE A 110 -2.36 -11.51 17.96
CA ILE A 110 -3.17 -10.82 16.96
C ILE A 110 -4.63 -10.76 17.41
N THR A 111 -5.19 -11.88 17.85
CA THR A 111 -6.57 -11.96 18.34
C THR A 111 -6.78 -11.06 19.56
N ALA A 112 -5.91 -11.14 20.56
CA ALA A 112 -6.03 -10.34 21.79
C ALA A 112 -5.90 -8.83 21.53
N LEU A 113 -4.94 -8.42 20.69
CA LEU A 113 -4.71 -7.02 20.32
C LEU A 113 -5.86 -6.48 19.46
N SER A 114 -6.41 -7.31 18.57
CA SER A 114 -7.59 -6.98 17.77
C SER A 114 -8.84 -6.78 18.63
N GLU A 115 -9.10 -7.65 19.61
CA GLU A 115 -10.20 -7.42 20.56
C GLU A 115 -9.96 -6.18 21.43
N ASN A 116 -8.71 -5.87 21.77
CA ASN A 116 -8.39 -4.64 22.48
C ASN A 116 -8.70 -3.38 21.65
N PHE A 117 -8.38 -3.38 20.34
CA PHE A 117 -8.79 -2.29 19.45
C PHE A 117 -10.30 -2.06 19.49
N LYS A 118 -11.09 -3.13 19.49
CA LYS A 118 -12.55 -3.02 19.56
C LYS A 118 -13.03 -2.37 20.85
N GLU A 119 -12.51 -2.78 22.00
CA GLU A 119 -12.88 -2.17 23.27
C GLU A 119 -12.40 -0.72 23.40
N LEU A 120 -11.25 -0.39 22.81
CA LEU A 120 -10.72 0.97 22.81
C LEU A 120 -11.51 1.91 21.89
N VAL A 121 -11.91 1.46 20.70
CA VAL A 121 -12.71 2.25 19.75
C VAL A 121 -14.09 2.60 20.33
N LYS A 122 -14.73 1.67 21.05
CA LYS A 122 -16.02 1.94 21.72
C LYS A 122 -15.96 3.06 22.76
N LYS A 123 -14.77 3.36 23.28
CA LYS A 123 -14.50 4.36 24.32
C LYS A 123 -13.77 5.60 23.80
N SER A 124 -13.30 5.58 22.55
CA SER A 124 -12.49 6.65 21.97
C SER A 124 -13.10 7.19 20.69
N ARG A 125 -13.65 8.41 20.78
CA ARG A 125 -14.17 9.13 19.62
C ARG A 125 -13.09 9.43 18.60
N VAL A 126 -11.85 9.61 19.05
CA VAL A 126 -10.67 9.81 18.18
C VAL A 126 -10.46 8.60 17.26
N LEU A 127 -10.51 7.38 17.80
CA LEU A 127 -10.33 6.17 16.98
C LEU A 127 -11.56 5.88 16.11
N HIS A 128 -12.76 6.17 16.58
CA HIS A 128 -13.96 6.12 15.73
C HIS A 128 -13.84 7.05 14.52
N ASN A 129 -13.44 8.30 14.76
CA ASN A 129 -13.28 9.32 13.73
C ASN A 129 -12.15 9.00 12.74
N MET A 130 -11.06 8.35 13.18
CA MET A 130 -9.99 7.89 12.29
C MET A 130 -10.52 7.13 11.07
N VAL A 131 -11.56 6.32 11.26
CA VAL A 131 -12.15 5.55 10.16
C VAL A 131 -12.80 6.46 9.12
N LYS A 132 -13.57 7.46 9.56
CA LYS A 132 -14.29 8.38 8.68
C LYS A 132 -13.39 9.44 8.06
N GLU A 133 -12.41 9.92 8.81
CA GLU A 133 -11.57 11.06 8.43
C GLU A 133 -10.34 10.63 7.62
N HIS A 134 -9.87 9.38 7.80
CA HIS A 134 -8.63 8.91 7.19
C HIS A 134 -8.77 7.59 6.45
N MET A 135 -9.35 6.55 7.07
CA MET A 135 -9.39 5.23 6.44
C MET A 135 -10.31 5.19 5.22
N GLY A 136 -11.57 5.63 5.34
CA GLY A 136 -12.52 5.69 4.24
C GLY A 136 -12.02 6.56 3.07
N PRO A 137 -11.75 7.86 3.30
CA PRO A 137 -11.29 8.78 2.27
C PRO A 137 -10.04 8.32 1.53
N SER A 138 -9.12 7.61 2.20
CA SER A 138 -7.91 7.09 1.57
C SER A 138 -8.15 6.04 0.48
N GLY A 139 -9.28 5.32 0.53
CA GLY A 139 -9.53 4.13 -0.28
C GLY A 139 -8.66 2.91 0.06
N ALA A 140 -7.68 3.04 0.96
CA ALA A 140 -6.69 1.99 1.26
C ALA A 140 -7.30 0.74 1.93
N PHE A 141 -8.57 0.79 2.32
CA PHE A 141 -9.29 -0.28 3.02
C PHE A 141 -10.55 -0.70 2.26
N GLN A 142 -10.57 -0.51 0.93
CA GLN A 142 -11.78 -0.66 0.12
C GLN A 142 -12.37 -2.06 0.13
N GLN A 143 -11.58 -3.12 0.39
CA GLN A 143 -12.14 -4.47 0.56
C GLN A 143 -13.05 -4.61 1.79
N PHE A 144 -12.99 -3.65 2.71
CA PHE A 144 -13.84 -3.61 3.91
C PHE A 144 -15.02 -2.64 3.76
N SER A 145 -15.38 -2.20 2.54
CA SER A 145 -16.43 -1.19 2.32
C SER A 145 -17.81 -1.59 2.84
N GLU A 146 -18.12 -2.88 2.85
CA GLU A 146 -19.37 -3.43 3.38
C GLU A 146 -19.41 -3.46 4.92
N VAL A 147 -18.28 -3.21 5.59
CA VAL A 147 -18.20 -3.21 7.05
C VAL A 147 -18.71 -1.88 7.60
N THR A 148 -19.88 -1.92 8.23
CA THR A 148 -20.54 -0.71 8.76
C THR A 148 -20.10 -0.34 10.17
N ASN A 149 -19.20 -1.09 10.81
CA ASN A 149 -18.72 -0.82 12.17
C ASN A 149 -17.25 -0.38 12.18
N SER A 150 -16.98 0.84 12.66
CA SER A 150 -15.62 1.41 12.76
C SER A 150 -14.61 0.49 13.45
N TYR A 151 -14.97 -0.11 14.59
CA TYR A 151 -14.07 -1.01 15.29
C TYR A 151 -13.70 -2.23 14.44
N ARG A 152 -14.65 -2.76 13.64
CA ARG A 152 -14.43 -3.95 12.83
C ARG A 152 -13.50 -3.66 11.64
N VAL A 153 -13.60 -2.46 11.04
CA VAL A 153 -12.65 -2.01 10.01
C VAL A 153 -11.24 -1.96 10.59
N ILE A 154 -11.05 -1.37 11.77
CA ILE A 154 -9.73 -1.29 12.43
C ILE A 154 -9.20 -2.69 12.79
N GLN A 155 -10.06 -3.58 13.29
CA GLN A 155 -9.68 -4.97 13.57
C GLN A 155 -9.18 -5.69 12.32
N LEU A 156 -9.90 -5.59 11.21
CA LEU A 156 -9.53 -6.22 9.94
C LEU A 156 -8.20 -5.66 9.40
N ALA A 157 -8.08 -4.33 9.36
CA ALA A 157 -6.86 -3.66 8.92
C ALA A 157 -5.65 -3.97 9.82
N PHE A 158 -5.85 -4.11 11.13
CA PHE A 158 -4.76 -4.50 12.03
C PHE A 158 -4.34 -5.96 11.83
N VAL A 159 -5.30 -6.88 11.68
CA VAL A 159 -5.01 -8.30 11.42
C VAL A 159 -4.20 -8.44 10.13
N GLU A 160 -4.64 -7.78 9.06
CA GLU A 160 -3.94 -7.76 7.78
C GLU A 160 -2.51 -7.21 7.91
N ALA A 161 -2.34 -6.06 8.59
CA ALA A 161 -1.03 -5.48 8.84
C ALA A 161 -0.12 -6.40 9.67
N ALA A 162 -0.64 -7.07 10.70
CA ALA A 162 0.12 -7.98 11.55
C ALA A 162 0.56 -9.24 10.77
N HIS A 163 -0.31 -9.79 9.93
CA HIS A 163 0.02 -10.90 9.05
C HIS A 163 1.03 -10.48 7.97
N GLY A 164 0.93 -9.29 7.40
CA GLY A 164 1.91 -8.74 6.46
C GLY A 164 3.30 -8.56 7.08
N ILE A 165 3.37 -8.03 8.31
CA ILE A 165 4.63 -7.94 9.09
C ILE A 165 5.24 -9.34 9.29
N ASN A 166 4.42 -10.31 9.70
CA ASN A 166 4.86 -11.68 9.90
C ASN A 166 5.38 -12.30 8.59
N ASN A 167 4.67 -12.11 7.49
CA ASN A 167 5.04 -12.62 6.16
C ASN A 167 6.41 -12.07 5.72
N ILE A 168 6.63 -10.76 5.84
CA ILE A 168 7.92 -10.15 5.53
C ILE A 168 9.04 -10.79 6.37
N ILE A 169 8.81 -11.00 7.65
CA ILE A 169 9.81 -11.57 8.56
C ILE A 169 10.07 -13.04 8.24
N ASP A 170 9.03 -13.81 7.92
CA ASP A 170 9.16 -15.21 7.54
C ASP A 170 9.96 -15.36 6.24
N VAL A 171 9.66 -14.55 5.23
CA VAL A 171 10.39 -14.60 3.95
C VAL A 171 11.80 -14.06 4.11
N TYR A 172 11.93 -12.81 4.53
CA TYR A 172 13.20 -12.09 4.42
C TYR A 172 14.11 -12.28 5.62
N ALA A 173 13.60 -12.64 6.81
CA ALA A 173 14.48 -13.00 7.94
C ALA A 173 14.70 -14.52 8.02
N ALA A 174 13.63 -15.32 8.01
CA ALA A 174 13.72 -16.77 8.20
C ALA A 174 13.98 -17.58 6.92
N GLY A 175 13.85 -16.97 5.74
CA GLY A 175 14.11 -17.64 4.46
C GLY A 175 12.99 -18.58 4.02
N GLN A 176 11.75 -18.34 4.48
CA GLN A 176 10.59 -19.03 3.93
C GLN A 176 10.35 -18.59 2.48
N ASP A 177 9.83 -19.50 1.67
CA ASP A 177 9.47 -19.18 0.29
C ASP A 177 8.31 -18.17 0.28
N PRO A 178 8.42 -17.08 -0.48
CA PRO A 178 7.30 -16.18 -0.71
C PRO A 178 6.30 -16.83 -1.68
N LYS A 179 5.19 -16.13 -1.93
CA LYS A 179 4.20 -16.54 -2.92
C LYS A 179 4.79 -16.77 -4.32
N TYR A 180 5.80 -16.01 -4.72
CA TYR A 180 6.49 -16.17 -6.01
C TYR A 180 8.02 -16.31 -5.83
N PRO A 181 8.53 -17.50 -5.49
CA PRO A 181 9.94 -17.70 -5.11
C PRO A 181 10.97 -17.31 -6.19
N GLU A 182 10.60 -17.39 -7.47
CA GLU A 182 11.50 -17.07 -8.58
C GLU A 182 11.92 -15.58 -8.61
N ILE A 183 11.03 -14.70 -8.16
CA ILE A 183 11.20 -13.23 -8.25
C ILE A 183 11.24 -12.59 -6.86
N ASP A 184 10.59 -13.20 -5.86
CA ASP A 184 10.33 -12.57 -4.57
C ASP A 184 11.17 -13.09 -3.40
N LYS A 185 12.02 -14.09 -3.59
CA LYS A 185 12.78 -14.71 -2.48
C LYS A 185 13.82 -13.79 -1.81
N VAL A 186 14.25 -14.21 -0.62
CA VAL A 186 15.38 -13.63 0.13
C VAL A 186 16.67 -13.64 -0.70
N SER A 187 17.49 -12.60 -0.58
CA SER A 187 18.72 -12.40 -1.35
C SER A 187 19.95 -13.08 -0.72
N PHE A 188 19.82 -13.70 0.45
CA PHE A 188 20.92 -14.25 1.24
C PHE A 188 20.71 -15.73 1.56
N ASP A 189 21.80 -16.45 1.78
CA ASP A 189 21.77 -17.66 2.60
C ASP A 189 21.51 -17.28 4.06
N VAL A 190 20.32 -17.60 4.55
CA VAL A 190 19.84 -17.22 5.90
C VAL A 190 20.62 -17.90 7.03
N ASN A 191 21.36 -18.97 6.73
CA ASN A 191 22.20 -19.67 7.71
C ASN A 191 23.65 -19.18 7.71
N SER A 192 24.01 -18.30 6.77
CA SER A 192 25.36 -17.74 6.70
C SER A 192 25.67 -16.85 7.90
N ALA A 193 26.89 -16.95 8.43
CA ALA A 193 27.34 -16.11 9.54
C ALA A 193 27.23 -14.61 9.22
N ALA A 194 27.45 -14.24 7.95
CA ALA A 194 27.32 -12.86 7.48
C ALA A 194 25.88 -12.35 7.60
N TYR A 195 24.88 -13.16 7.22
CA TYR A 195 23.49 -12.75 7.34
C TYR A 195 23.02 -12.70 8.79
N LEU A 196 23.38 -13.70 9.60
CA LEU A 196 23.08 -13.71 11.04
C LEU A 196 23.67 -12.47 11.75
N SER A 197 24.87 -12.04 11.37
CA SER A 197 25.48 -10.80 11.89
C SER A 197 24.70 -9.54 11.50
N LYS A 198 24.10 -9.49 10.31
CA LYS A 198 23.22 -8.37 9.90
C LYS A 198 21.95 -8.37 10.74
N LEU A 199 21.28 -9.51 10.88
CA LEU A 199 20.08 -9.64 11.72
C LEU A 199 20.36 -9.25 13.18
N LYS A 200 21.49 -9.69 13.76
CA LYS A 200 21.93 -9.28 15.10
C LYS A 200 22.06 -7.76 15.23
N THR A 201 22.70 -7.13 14.24
CA THR A 201 22.89 -5.67 14.21
C THR A 201 21.55 -4.94 14.21
N GLU A 202 20.59 -5.40 13.39
CA GLU A 202 19.25 -4.81 13.36
C GLU A 202 18.52 -4.97 14.69
N VAL A 203 18.57 -6.15 15.29
CA VAL A 203 17.94 -6.43 16.59
C VAL A 203 18.57 -5.58 17.71
N ASP A 204 19.89 -5.44 17.73
CA ASP A 204 20.60 -4.62 18.73
C ASP A 204 20.21 -3.14 18.60
N ALA A 205 20.15 -2.63 17.37
CA ALA A 205 19.68 -1.27 17.11
C ALA A 205 18.21 -1.07 17.51
N LEU A 206 17.35 -2.08 17.33
CA LEU A 206 15.96 -2.04 17.81
C LEU A 206 15.87 -2.05 19.34
N ASN A 207 16.77 -2.76 20.04
CA ASN A 207 16.84 -2.74 21.51
C ASN A 207 17.21 -1.37 22.07
N GLN A 208 18.03 -0.61 21.36
CA GLN A 208 18.44 0.75 21.74
C GLN A 208 17.41 1.81 21.36
N ALA A 209 16.53 1.51 20.41
CA ALA A 209 15.53 2.46 19.93
C ALA A 209 14.43 2.72 20.97
N ASN A 210 13.97 3.96 21.04
CA ASN A 210 12.77 4.30 21.80
C ASN A 210 11.52 3.87 21.00
N HIS A 211 10.71 3.00 21.61
CA HIS A 211 9.42 2.57 21.06
C HIS A 211 8.31 3.05 21.98
N LYS A 212 7.26 3.62 21.38
CA LYS A 212 6.08 4.12 22.09
C LYS A 212 4.83 3.30 21.80
N LEU A 213 4.77 2.70 20.60
CA LEU A 213 3.63 1.92 20.14
C LEU A 213 3.99 0.44 20.07
N PHE A 214 3.03 -0.40 20.45
CA PHE A 214 3.21 -1.83 20.67
C PHE A 214 3.72 -2.59 19.42
N PHE A 215 3.40 -2.11 18.22
CA PHE A 215 3.79 -2.73 16.96
C PHE A 215 5.16 -2.29 16.43
N GLN A 216 5.76 -1.22 16.97
CA GLN A 216 6.97 -0.62 16.41
C GLN A 216 8.18 -1.55 16.35
N PRO A 217 8.46 -2.40 17.35
CA PRO A 217 9.53 -3.40 17.26
C PRO A 217 9.41 -4.29 16.00
N PHE A 218 8.21 -4.83 15.77
CA PHE A 218 7.91 -5.78 14.69
C PHE A 218 7.95 -5.09 13.33
N LEU A 219 7.24 -3.95 13.21
CA LEU A 219 7.18 -3.18 11.99
C LEU A 219 8.56 -2.70 11.54
N LYS A 220 9.35 -2.12 12.47
CA LYS A 220 10.69 -1.64 12.14
C LYS A 220 11.61 -2.79 11.72
N PHE A 221 11.50 -3.96 12.36
CA PHE A 221 12.27 -5.14 11.95
C PHE A 221 11.89 -5.61 10.55
N ALA A 222 10.59 -5.73 10.25
CA ALA A 222 10.10 -6.09 8.92
C ALA A 222 10.65 -5.14 7.84
N LEU A 223 10.57 -3.82 8.05
CA LEU A 223 11.11 -2.84 7.10
C LEU A 223 12.63 -2.93 6.96
N ARG A 224 13.36 -3.23 8.05
CA ARG A 224 14.82 -3.40 8.01
C ARG A 224 15.23 -4.64 7.24
N VAL A 225 14.53 -5.78 7.39
CA VAL A 225 14.85 -6.99 6.62
C VAL A 225 14.48 -6.84 5.15
N LEU A 226 13.44 -6.08 4.80
CA LEU A 226 13.21 -5.65 3.40
C LEU A 226 14.40 -4.83 2.88
N ALA A 227 14.81 -3.79 3.62
CA ALA A 227 15.92 -2.93 3.24
C ALA A 227 17.25 -3.71 3.08
N LEU A 228 17.54 -4.66 3.97
CA LEU A 228 18.72 -5.53 3.86
C LEU A 228 18.73 -6.33 2.54
N ASN A 229 17.56 -6.70 2.03
CA ASN A 229 17.36 -7.45 0.79
C ASN A 229 17.15 -6.55 -0.45
N ASN A 230 17.36 -5.23 -0.33
CA ASN A 230 17.07 -4.24 -1.37
C ASN A 230 15.63 -4.32 -1.88
N ARG A 231 14.67 -4.53 -0.96
CA ARG A 231 13.25 -4.72 -1.25
C ARG A 231 12.41 -3.48 -0.92
N ASP A 232 12.71 -2.38 -1.58
CA ASP A 232 12.03 -1.09 -1.40
C ASP A 232 11.01 -0.79 -2.51
N GLU A 233 10.69 -1.74 -3.38
CA GLU A 233 9.85 -1.58 -4.58
C GLU A 233 8.48 -0.94 -4.29
N ALA A 234 7.88 -1.30 -3.14
CA ALA A 234 6.60 -0.72 -2.71
C ALA A 234 6.64 0.80 -2.47
N GLY A 235 7.82 1.38 -2.23
CA GLY A 235 8.00 2.80 -1.99
C GLY A 235 8.92 3.52 -2.99
N ARG A 236 9.65 2.79 -3.85
CA ARG A 236 10.80 3.28 -4.63
C ARG A 236 10.53 4.55 -5.45
N TYR A 237 9.34 4.67 -6.05
CA TYR A 237 8.94 5.82 -6.88
C TYR A 237 7.82 6.66 -6.28
N TYR A 238 7.37 6.36 -5.05
CA TYR A 238 6.23 7.03 -4.46
C TYR A 238 6.62 8.29 -3.68
N PRO A 239 5.77 9.34 -3.70
CA PRO A 239 4.54 9.48 -4.48
C PRO A 239 4.82 9.72 -5.99
N LEU A 240 4.17 8.93 -6.85
CA LEU A 240 4.34 9.04 -8.31
C LEU A 240 3.83 10.38 -8.84
N GLU A 241 2.83 10.96 -8.16
CA GLU A 241 2.21 12.23 -8.48
C GLU A 241 3.13 13.44 -8.32
N ASP A 242 4.15 13.34 -7.46
CA ASP A 242 5.16 14.40 -7.31
C ASP A 242 6.40 14.16 -8.18
N GLY A 243 6.52 12.95 -8.74
CA GLY A 243 7.64 12.51 -9.58
C GLY A 243 7.20 12.21 -11.02
N GLU A 244 7.31 10.94 -11.41
CA GLU A 244 7.21 10.48 -12.80
C GLU A 244 5.88 10.81 -13.50
N ASN A 245 4.78 10.95 -12.74
CA ASN A 245 3.44 11.24 -13.27
C ASN A 245 3.03 12.70 -13.14
N LYS A 246 3.86 13.56 -12.51
CA LYS A 246 3.49 14.95 -12.19
C LYS A 246 2.99 15.75 -13.39
N ALA A 247 3.74 15.71 -14.49
CA ALA A 247 3.40 16.47 -15.69
C ALA A 247 2.05 16.03 -16.29
N THR A 248 1.76 14.74 -16.23
CA THR A 248 0.53 14.15 -16.78
C THR A 248 -0.67 14.40 -15.88
N ILE A 249 -0.50 14.44 -14.55
CA ILE A 249 -1.57 14.81 -13.62
C ILE A 249 -2.06 16.24 -13.85
N GLU A 250 -1.15 17.18 -14.12
CA GLU A 250 -1.57 18.54 -14.49
C GLU A 250 -2.30 18.57 -15.83
N TYR A 251 -1.87 17.76 -16.80
CA TYR A 251 -2.56 17.63 -18.07
C TYR A 251 -3.96 17.02 -17.95
N ILE A 252 -4.16 16.03 -17.07
CA ILE A 252 -5.45 15.36 -16.85
C ILE A 252 -6.58 16.37 -16.59
N LYS A 253 -6.30 17.43 -15.83
CA LYS A 253 -7.27 18.49 -15.49
C LYS A 253 -7.77 19.27 -16.70
N THR A 254 -7.08 19.18 -17.84
CA THR A 254 -7.37 19.92 -19.08
C THR A 254 -8.08 19.07 -20.14
N ILE A 255 -8.18 17.75 -19.93
CA ILE A 255 -8.71 16.83 -20.93
C ILE A 255 -10.23 16.98 -21.05
N ASN A 256 -10.72 17.21 -22.27
CA ASN A 256 -12.13 17.02 -22.61
C ASN A 256 -12.38 15.54 -22.95
N TRP A 257 -12.77 14.76 -21.96
CA TRP A 257 -12.95 13.30 -22.09
C TRP A 257 -13.98 12.87 -23.14
N ASN A 258 -14.88 13.76 -23.58
CA ASN A 258 -15.87 13.47 -24.61
C ASN A 258 -15.28 13.44 -26.03
N GLU A 259 -14.09 13.99 -26.24
CA GLU A 259 -13.39 13.98 -27.54
C GLU A 259 -12.72 12.64 -27.85
N TYR A 260 -12.59 11.77 -26.84
CA TYR A 260 -11.88 10.51 -26.94
C TYR A 260 -12.82 9.33 -26.79
N GLU A 261 -12.56 8.24 -27.51
CA GLU A 261 -13.33 7.00 -27.40
C GLU A 261 -13.08 6.34 -26.03
N TYR A 262 -11.82 6.29 -25.62
CA TYR A 262 -11.37 5.66 -24.38
C TYR A 262 -10.62 6.62 -23.46
N ALA A 263 -10.59 6.30 -22.17
CA ALA A 263 -9.90 7.10 -21.16
C ALA A 263 -8.37 7.00 -21.29
N LEU A 264 -7.83 5.79 -21.49
CA LEU A 264 -6.40 5.58 -21.70
C LEU A 264 -6.12 4.29 -22.47
N ALA A 265 -4.90 4.19 -23.00
CA ALA A 265 -4.32 2.93 -23.48
C ALA A 265 -3.28 2.43 -22.47
N LEU A 266 -3.49 1.25 -21.92
CA LEU A 266 -2.59 0.54 -21.00
C LEU A 266 -1.69 -0.41 -21.80
N ALA A 267 -0.38 -0.17 -21.81
CA ALA A 267 0.62 -1.15 -22.25
C ALA A 267 1.11 -1.96 -21.04
N LEU A 268 1.01 -3.28 -21.14
CA LEU A 268 1.54 -4.18 -20.11
C LEU A 268 3.04 -4.36 -20.26
N GLY A 269 3.74 -4.33 -19.13
CA GLY A 269 5.14 -4.67 -19.01
C GLY A 269 5.41 -6.12 -19.38
N ASP A 270 6.61 -6.35 -19.88
CA ASP A 270 7.15 -7.67 -20.19
C ASP A 270 8.64 -7.61 -19.90
N GLY A 271 9.08 -8.19 -18.79
CA GLY A 271 10.47 -8.12 -18.35
C GLY A 271 11.41 -8.92 -19.25
N PRO A 272 12.67 -8.47 -19.45
CA PRO A 272 13.66 -9.20 -20.25
C PRO A 272 13.78 -10.67 -19.85
N ASN A 273 13.50 -11.56 -20.79
CA ASN A 273 13.52 -13.00 -20.57
C ASN A 273 13.96 -13.81 -21.79
N GLU A 274 14.14 -13.18 -22.96
CA GLU A 274 14.63 -13.80 -24.18
C GLU A 274 16.08 -13.40 -24.50
N PRO A 275 16.86 -14.24 -25.23
CA PRO A 275 18.25 -13.95 -25.58
C PRO A 275 18.49 -12.65 -26.35
N ASN A 276 17.46 -12.13 -27.03
CA ASN A 276 17.55 -10.92 -27.86
C ASN A 276 17.03 -9.67 -27.14
N ASP A 277 16.58 -9.78 -25.89
CA ASP A 277 16.15 -8.62 -25.11
C ASP A 277 17.33 -7.73 -24.72
N LEU A 278 17.06 -6.43 -24.57
CA LEU A 278 18.02 -5.54 -23.93
C LEU A 278 18.01 -5.77 -22.42
N PRO A 279 19.10 -5.44 -21.71
CA PRO A 279 19.17 -5.64 -20.25
C PRO A 279 18.08 -4.90 -19.46
N ASN A 280 17.55 -3.80 -20.01
CA ASN A 280 16.61 -2.90 -19.35
C ASN A 280 15.16 -3.01 -19.87
N ILE A 281 14.95 -3.51 -21.08
CA ILE A 281 13.62 -3.59 -21.70
C ILE A 281 13.54 -4.73 -22.73
N SER A 282 12.44 -5.48 -22.70
CA SER A 282 12.22 -6.57 -23.65
C SER A 282 11.63 -6.09 -24.97
N ILE A 283 11.76 -6.91 -26.00
CA ILE A 283 11.07 -6.71 -27.29
C ILE A 283 9.55 -6.72 -27.09
N GLY A 284 9.04 -7.54 -26.18
CA GLY A 284 7.61 -7.59 -25.86
C GLY A 284 7.10 -6.29 -25.24
N GLY A 285 7.85 -5.70 -24.31
CA GLY A 285 7.54 -4.42 -23.68
C GLY A 285 7.55 -3.28 -24.70
N MET A 286 8.57 -3.23 -25.57
CA MET A 286 8.62 -2.27 -26.69
C MET A 286 7.40 -2.40 -27.60
N ARG A 287 7.01 -3.63 -27.97
CA ARG A 287 5.86 -3.88 -28.83
C ARG A 287 4.55 -3.46 -28.18
N ASN A 288 4.34 -3.75 -26.90
CA ASN A 288 3.12 -3.34 -26.20
C ASN A 288 3.06 -1.80 -26.11
N ALA A 289 4.19 -1.13 -25.85
CA ALA A 289 4.26 0.32 -25.86
C ALA A 289 3.99 0.93 -27.25
N ASP A 290 4.52 0.34 -28.32
CA ASP A 290 4.23 0.74 -29.72
C ASP A 290 2.73 0.71 -30.02
N GLN A 291 2.02 -0.33 -29.57
CA GLN A 291 0.57 -0.49 -29.74
C GLN A 291 -0.24 0.57 -28.98
N ALA A 292 0.16 0.91 -27.75
CA ALA A 292 -0.51 1.99 -27.02
C ALA A 292 -0.29 3.36 -27.68
N VAL A 293 0.90 3.60 -28.24
CA VAL A 293 1.19 4.79 -29.05
C VAL A 293 0.31 4.85 -30.30
N GLU A 294 0.02 3.72 -30.94
CA GLU A 294 -0.88 3.67 -32.10
C GLU A 294 -2.28 4.22 -31.76
N LEU A 295 -2.88 3.77 -30.65
CA LEU A 295 -4.19 4.28 -30.19
C LEU A 295 -4.16 5.78 -29.88
N TYR A 296 -3.06 6.26 -29.32
CA TYR A 296 -2.86 7.69 -29.05
C TYR A 296 -2.75 8.51 -30.33
N GLN A 297 -1.94 8.07 -31.30
CA GLN A 297 -1.77 8.75 -32.59
C GLN A 297 -3.03 8.74 -33.45
N GLN A 298 -3.89 7.72 -33.30
CA GLN A 298 -5.23 7.67 -33.90
C GLN A 298 -6.23 8.62 -33.23
N GLY A 299 -5.86 9.29 -32.13
CA GLY A 299 -6.73 10.18 -31.37
C GLY A 299 -7.81 9.46 -30.55
N ARG A 300 -7.67 8.15 -30.32
CA ARG A 300 -8.68 7.35 -29.60
C ARG A 300 -8.56 7.48 -28.08
N VAL A 301 -7.36 7.80 -27.59
CA VAL A 301 -7.04 8.03 -26.17
C VAL A 301 -6.26 9.33 -26.00
N PRO A 302 -6.46 10.05 -24.88
CA PRO A 302 -5.64 11.21 -24.53
C PRO A 302 -4.34 10.85 -23.79
N LEU A 303 -4.25 9.62 -23.26
CA LEU A 303 -3.22 9.16 -22.34
C LEU A 303 -2.73 7.76 -22.68
N ILE A 304 -1.43 7.56 -22.51
CA ILE A 304 -0.77 6.26 -22.52
C ILE A 304 -0.37 5.93 -21.08
N MET A 305 -0.66 4.73 -20.60
CA MET A 305 -0.20 4.22 -19.32
C MET A 305 0.71 3.02 -19.55
N LEU A 306 1.89 3.05 -18.95
CA LEU A 306 2.92 2.02 -19.07
C LEU A 306 3.10 1.37 -17.68
N SER A 307 2.72 0.10 -17.55
CA SER A 307 2.69 -0.59 -16.25
C SER A 307 3.74 -1.70 -16.22
N GLY A 308 4.52 -1.78 -15.14
CA GLY A 308 5.50 -2.84 -14.94
C GLY A 308 6.61 -2.46 -13.95
N GLY A 309 6.88 -3.37 -13.00
CA GLY A 309 7.83 -3.17 -11.92
C GLY A 309 9.24 -3.70 -12.18
N HIS A 310 9.93 -4.05 -11.10
CA HIS A 310 11.29 -4.59 -11.08
C HIS A 310 11.28 -6.11 -10.92
N VAL A 311 10.76 -6.81 -11.92
CA VAL A 311 10.37 -8.23 -11.78
C VAL A 311 11.45 -9.19 -12.28
N LYS A 312 11.85 -9.03 -13.55
CA LYS A 312 12.76 -9.95 -14.23
C LYS A 312 13.92 -9.19 -14.90
N PRO A 313 15.15 -9.71 -14.77
CA PRO A 313 15.57 -10.82 -13.90
C PRO A 313 15.44 -10.49 -12.39
N PHE A 314 15.62 -11.48 -11.53
CA PHE A 314 15.60 -11.28 -10.07
C PHE A 314 16.54 -10.14 -9.66
N GLN A 315 16.04 -9.18 -8.86
CA GLN A 315 16.76 -7.97 -8.43
C GLN A 315 17.16 -7.02 -9.58
N VAL A 316 16.40 -7.00 -10.67
CA VAL A 316 16.62 -6.06 -11.77
C VAL A 316 16.52 -4.61 -11.30
N GLU A 317 17.50 -3.79 -11.69
CA GLU A 317 17.55 -2.37 -11.35
C GLU A 317 16.53 -1.54 -12.13
N TYR A 318 16.04 -2.04 -13.27
CA TYR A 318 15.15 -1.32 -14.17
C TYR A 318 13.67 -1.63 -13.90
N SER A 319 12.83 -0.59 -13.88
CA SER A 319 11.37 -0.74 -13.93
C SER A 319 10.92 -0.79 -15.38
N GLU A 320 10.16 -1.83 -15.74
CA GLU A 320 9.63 -1.99 -17.09
C GLU A 320 8.83 -0.76 -17.55
N GLY A 321 7.96 -0.21 -16.68
CA GLY A 321 7.17 0.99 -16.97
C GLY A 321 8.03 2.23 -17.29
N ILE A 322 9.12 2.43 -16.54
CA ILE A 322 10.05 3.55 -16.74
C ILE A 322 10.82 3.40 -18.06
N GLU A 323 11.31 2.20 -18.35
CA GLU A 323 12.06 1.96 -19.58
C GLU A 323 11.17 2.04 -20.82
N MET A 324 9.91 1.58 -20.72
CA MET A 324 8.91 1.81 -21.76
C MET A 324 8.63 3.31 -21.98
N LYS A 325 8.57 4.13 -20.92
CA LYS A 325 8.37 5.59 -21.03
C LYS A 325 9.51 6.23 -21.81
N LYS A 326 10.76 5.93 -21.44
CA LYS A 326 11.95 6.40 -22.16
C LYS A 326 11.91 6.01 -23.64
N TYR A 327 11.62 4.74 -23.91
CA TYR A 327 11.54 4.20 -25.26
C TYR A 327 10.54 4.96 -26.15
N ILE A 328 9.30 5.21 -25.69
CA ILE A 328 8.30 5.89 -26.54
C ILE A 328 8.57 7.39 -26.69
N ILE A 329 9.19 8.03 -25.70
CA ILE A 329 9.66 9.42 -25.82
C ILE A 329 10.74 9.49 -26.90
N ASP A 330 11.74 8.61 -26.84
CA ASP A 330 12.86 8.62 -27.78
C ASP A 330 12.43 8.25 -29.20
N LYS A 331 11.60 7.21 -29.36
CA LYS A 331 11.19 6.69 -30.67
C LYS A 331 10.13 7.54 -31.36
N TYR A 332 9.14 8.05 -30.61
CA TYR A 332 7.95 8.70 -31.18
C TYR A 332 7.80 10.16 -30.77
N SER A 333 8.66 10.69 -29.91
CA SER A 333 8.57 12.06 -29.39
C SER A 333 7.22 12.34 -28.72
N ILE A 334 6.64 11.33 -28.05
CA ILE A 334 5.44 11.53 -27.22
C ILE A 334 5.82 12.47 -26.06
N LEU A 335 5.00 13.48 -25.83
CA LEU A 335 5.22 14.43 -24.74
C LEU A 335 5.06 13.72 -23.39
N GLU A 336 5.95 14.03 -22.44
CA GLU A 336 5.93 13.42 -21.10
C GLU A 336 4.58 13.57 -20.40
N ASN A 337 3.93 14.72 -20.55
CA ASN A 337 2.61 15.01 -19.97
C ASN A 337 1.44 14.26 -20.65
N ARG A 338 1.71 13.25 -21.47
CA ARG A 338 0.74 12.32 -22.06
C ARG A 338 0.92 10.89 -21.57
N ILE A 339 1.96 10.66 -20.75
CA ILE A 339 2.40 9.34 -20.35
C ILE A 339 2.26 9.22 -18.83
N LEU A 340 1.57 8.17 -18.40
CA LEU A 340 1.59 7.71 -17.01
C LEU A 340 2.46 6.46 -16.91
N VAL A 341 3.17 6.33 -15.81
CA VAL A 341 3.87 5.10 -15.43
C VAL A 341 3.28 4.52 -14.16
N GLU A 342 3.22 3.21 -14.13
CA GLU A 342 2.94 2.39 -12.97
C GLU A 342 4.14 1.44 -12.81
N THR A 343 4.77 1.45 -11.66
CA THR A 343 6.14 0.92 -11.48
C THR A 343 6.24 -0.25 -10.50
N GLN A 344 5.11 -0.83 -10.08
CA GLN A 344 5.08 -1.83 -9.02
C GLN A 344 4.54 -3.17 -9.48
N ALA A 345 3.74 -3.19 -10.56
CA ALA A 345 3.10 -4.41 -11.02
C ALA A 345 4.11 -5.54 -11.25
N ARG A 346 3.88 -6.68 -10.60
CA ARG A 346 4.64 -7.92 -10.78
C ARG A 346 4.00 -8.91 -11.74
N HIS A 347 2.70 -8.75 -12.01
CA HIS A 347 1.89 -9.71 -12.77
C HIS A 347 0.80 -9.03 -13.58
N THR A 348 0.22 -9.73 -14.56
CA THR A 348 -0.96 -9.27 -15.32
C THR A 348 -2.09 -8.75 -14.42
N THR A 349 -2.39 -9.48 -13.35
CA THR A 349 -3.42 -9.13 -12.35
C THR A 349 -3.08 -7.81 -11.65
N THR A 350 -1.83 -7.63 -11.23
CA THR A 350 -1.41 -6.40 -10.53
C THR A 350 -1.17 -5.22 -11.46
N ASN A 351 -0.84 -5.43 -12.73
CA ASN A 351 -0.85 -4.37 -13.76
C ASN A 351 -2.25 -3.75 -13.88
N MET A 352 -3.28 -4.58 -14.03
CA MET A 352 -4.67 -4.13 -14.12
C MET A 352 -5.14 -3.45 -12.82
N ARG A 353 -4.77 -4.02 -11.66
CA ARG A 353 -5.07 -3.43 -10.35
C ARG A 353 -4.44 -2.05 -10.19
N ASN A 354 -3.12 -1.94 -10.40
CA ASN A 354 -2.39 -0.70 -10.16
C ASN A 354 -2.75 0.38 -11.18
N THR A 355 -3.07 0.00 -12.42
CA THR A 355 -3.70 0.90 -13.40
C THR A 355 -5.01 1.48 -12.85
N GLY A 356 -5.87 0.64 -12.29
CA GLY A 356 -7.11 1.08 -11.65
C GLY A 356 -6.87 2.05 -10.49
N ARG A 357 -5.85 1.80 -9.67
CA ARG A 357 -5.46 2.73 -8.57
C ARG A 357 -5.13 4.11 -9.11
N LEU A 358 -4.35 4.20 -10.18
CA LEU A 358 -4.01 5.49 -10.80
C LEU A 358 -5.23 6.15 -11.45
N ILE A 359 -6.12 5.37 -12.08
CA ILE A 359 -7.38 5.89 -12.64
C ILE A 359 -8.19 6.61 -11.55
N PHE A 360 -8.44 5.94 -10.42
CA PHE A 360 -9.23 6.53 -9.33
C PHE A 360 -8.51 7.70 -8.65
N ARG A 361 -7.21 7.56 -8.35
CA ARG A 361 -6.46 8.60 -7.62
C ARG A 361 -6.22 9.86 -8.44
N TYR A 362 -6.02 9.74 -9.75
CA TYR A 362 -5.73 10.90 -10.61
C TYR A 362 -6.98 11.52 -11.23
N GLY A 363 -8.18 11.07 -10.85
CA GLY A 363 -9.43 11.63 -11.34
C GLY A 363 -9.71 11.32 -12.82
N ILE A 364 -9.14 10.22 -13.34
CA ILE A 364 -9.49 9.71 -14.67
C ILE A 364 -10.91 9.11 -14.59
N PRO A 365 -11.81 9.38 -15.55
CA PRO A 365 -13.19 8.89 -15.49
C PRO A 365 -13.26 7.36 -15.45
N SER A 366 -13.52 6.80 -14.27
CA SER A 366 -13.56 5.34 -14.03
C SER A 366 -14.73 4.64 -14.73
N ASN A 367 -15.78 5.40 -15.09
CA ASN A 367 -16.91 4.92 -15.89
C ASN A 367 -16.65 4.96 -17.41
N LYS A 368 -15.54 5.53 -17.85
CA LYS A 368 -15.13 5.52 -19.27
C LYS A 368 -14.17 4.36 -19.49
N LYS A 369 -14.46 3.56 -20.52
CA LYS A 369 -13.63 2.40 -20.87
C LYS A 369 -12.20 2.83 -21.20
N SER A 370 -11.26 1.97 -20.86
CA SER A 370 -9.85 2.01 -21.27
C SER A 370 -9.55 0.80 -22.15
N VAL A 371 -8.41 0.81 -22.83
CA VAL A 371 -7.95 -0.32 -23.67
C VAL A 371 -6.64 -0.85 -23.12
N VAL A 372 -6.56 -2.15 -22.86
CA VAL A 372 -5.28 -2.83 -22.57
C VAL A 372 -4.70 -3.41 -23.86
N THR A 373 -3.38 -3.31 -24.01
CA THR A 373 -2.64 -3.84 -25.16
C THR A 373 -1.58 -4.85 -24.71
N SER A 374 -1.47 -5.94 -25.48
CA SER A 374 -0.42 -6.94 -25.30
C SER A 374 -0.34 -7.91 -26.49
N SER A 375 0.41 -9.00 -26.34
CA SER A 375 0.36 -10.15 -27.25
C SER A 375 -1.02 -10.80 -27.26
N GLU A 376 -1.36 -11.51 -28.34
CA GLU A 376 -2.64 -12.22 -28.43
C GLU A 376 -2.83 -13.27 -27.33
N SER A 377 -1.79 -14.01 -27.00
CA SER A 377 -1.84 -14.99 -25.91
C SER A 377 -2.08 -14.34 -24.54
N HIS A 378 -1.51 -13.16 -24.32
CA HIS A 378 -1.68 -12.41 -23.07
C HIS A 378 -3.09 -11.79 -22.99
N ILE A 379 -3.61 -11.23 -24.09
CA ILE A 379 -4.99 -10.76 -24.16
C ILE A 379 -5.99 -11.91 -23.95
N ASN A 380 -5.75 -13.09 -24.53
CA ASN A 380 -6.55 -14.30 -24.28
C ASN A 380 -6.56 -14.68 -22.79
N THR A 381 -5.46 -14.47 -22.08
CA THR A 381 -5.38 -14.72 -20.65
C THR A 381 -6.28 -13.76 -19.88
N ILE A 382 -6.27 -12.47 -20.20
CA ILE A 382 -7.07 -11.43 -19.51
C ILE A 382 -8.57 -11.60 -19.77
N GLU A 383 -8.95 -11.94 -21.00
CA GLU A 383 -10.35 -12.18 -21.38
C GLU A 383 -10.92 -13.46 -20.73
N SER A 384 -10.06 -14.43 -20.40
CA SER A 384 -10.50 -15.71 -19.86
C SER A 384 -11.08 -15.61 -18.44
N SER A 385 -11.97 -16.52 -18.10
CA SER A 385 -12.46 -16.67 -16.72
C SER A 385 -11.35 -16.97 -15.71
N ASN A 386 -10.22 -17.54 -16.15
CA ASN A 386 -9.06 -17.80 -15.31
C ASN A 386 -8.42 -16.51 -14.78
N PHE A 387 -8.55 -15.38 -15.48
CA PHE A 387 -8.08 -14.08 -14.98
C PHE A 387 -8.79 -13.70 -13.67
N ASN A 388 -10.10 -13.90 -13.59
CA ASN A 388 -10.87 -13.62 -12.38
C ASN A 388 -10.51 -14.58 -11.25
N VAL A 389 -10.38 -15.88 -11.52
CA VAL A 389 -9.96 -16.88 -10.53
C VAL A 389 -8.58 -16.53 -9.96
N ARG A 390 -7.63 -16.21 -10.85
CA ARG A 390 -6.28 -15.80 -10.46
C ARG A 390 -6.32 -14.51 -9.63
N SER A 391 -7.10 -13.52 -10.04
CA SER A 391 -7.21 -12.23 -9.31
C SER A 391 -7.75 -12.43 -7.90
N ILE A 392 -8.78 -13.26 -7.71
CA ILE A 392 -9.31 -13.60 -6.40
C ILE A 392 -8.27 -14.33 -5.55
N ASN A 393 -7.60 -15.35 -6.11
CA ASN A 393 -6.58 -16.10 -5.37
C ASN A 393 -5.37 -15.23 -5.01
N GLU A 394 -5.06 -14.23 -5.84
CA GLU A 394 -3.85 -13.44 -5.66
C GLU A 394 -4.05 -12.18 -4.82
N MET A 395 -5.21 -11.54 -4.91
CA MET A 395 -5.46 -10.20 -4.38
C MET A 395 -6.81 -10.09 -3.65
N ASN A 396 -7.60 -11.18 -3.56
CA ASN A 396 -8.95 -11.22 -2.99
C ASN A 396 -10.00 -10.34 -3.69
N HIS A 397 -9.71 -9.82 -4.88
CA HIS A 397 -10.68 -9.04 -5.67
C HIS A 397 -10.40 -9.16 -7.17
N ILE A 398 -11.38 -8.78 -7.99
CA ILE A 398 -11.22 -8.67 -9.45
C ILE A 398 -10.90 -7.21 -9.77
N PRO A 399 -9.81 -6.90 -10.51
CA PRO A 399 -9.36 -5.53 -10.69
C PRO A 399 -10.14 -4.74 -11.75
N ALA A 400 -10.78 -5.44 -12.68
CA ALA A 400 -11.42 -4.83 -13.83
C ALA A 400 -12.66 -5.60 -14.30
N GLU A 401 -13.60 -4.86 -14.89
CA GLU A 401 -14.65 -5.43 -15.73
C GLU A 401 -14.16 -5.44 -17.19
N ILE A 402 -14.26 -6.59 -17.85
CA ILE A 402 -13.81 -6.78 -19.24
C ILE A 402 -15.00 -6.66 -20.18
N TYR A 403 -14.81 -5.96 -21.31
CA TYR A 403 -15.85 -5.75 -22.33
C TYR A 403 -15.46 -6.36 -23.67
N ASN A 404 -15.44 -5.56 -24.74
CA ASN A 404 -15.23 -6.05 -26.09
C ASN A 404 -13.76 -6.28 -26.38
N ARG A 405 -13.47 -7.37 -27.08
CA ARG A 405 -12.21 -7.54 -27.80
C ARG A 405 -12.26 -6.73 -29.09
N ILE A 406 -11.38 -5.74 -29.19
CA ILE A 406 -11.30 -4.84 -30.36
C ILE A 406 -10.47 -5.51 -31.47
N SER A 407 -9.41 -6.23 -31.09
CA SER A 407 -8.55 -6.99 -32.00
C SER A 407 -7.82 -8.09 -31.24
N ASN A 408 -6.93 -8.83 -31.90
CA ASN A 408 -6.09 -9.82 -31.23
C ASN A 408 -5.18 -9.22 -30.15
N ILE A 409 -4.94 -7.91 -30.16
CA ILE A 409 -3.99 -7.22 -29.28
C ILE A 409 -4.64 -6.15 -28.40
N TYR A 410 -5.95 -5.91 -28.51
CA TYR A 410 -6.67 -4.84 -27.82
C TYR A 410 -7.94 -5.36 -27.15
N LEU A 411 -8.10 -5.05 -25.86
CA LEU A 411 -9.25 -5.44 -25.05
C LEU A 411 -9.76 -4.26 -24.20
N GLU A 412 -11.08 -4.06 -24.19
CA GLU A 412 -11.71 -2.99 -23.42
C GLU A 412 -11.90 -3.39 -21.95
N PHE A 413 -11.70 -2.43 -21.03
CA PHE A 413 -11.98 -2.63 -19.61
C PHE A 413 -12.41 -1.35 -18.88
N THR A 414 -13.04 -1.49 -17.71
CA THR A 414 -13.14 -0.45 -16.67
C THR A 414 -12.61 -0.98 -15.35
N SER A 415 -12.03 -0.12 -14.52
CA SER A 415 -11.49 -0.54 -13.21
C SER A 415 -12.57 -0.63 -12.14
N LYS A 416 -12.40 -1.56 -11.20
CA LYS A 416 -13.26 -1.74 -10.03
C LYS A 416 -12.67 -1.01 -8.82
N ILE A 417 -13.49 -0.39 -7.97
CA ILE A 417 -13.02 0.49 -6.89
C ILE A 417 -12.16 -0.25 -5.86
N GLU A 418 -12.41 -1.55 -5.69
CA GLU A 418 -11.73 -2.48 -4.78
C GLU A 418 -10.21 -2.50 -4.97
N VAL A 419 -9.73 -2.13 -6.17
CA VAL A 419 -8.29 -2.00 -6.44
C VAL A 419 -7.59 -0.99 -5.54
N LEU A 420 -8.31 -0.03 -4.94
CA LEU A 420 -7.72 0.98 -4.05
C LEU A 420 -7.21 0.41 -2.73
N HIS A 421 -7.69 -0.78 -2.33
CA HIS A 421 -7.22 -1.46 -1.12
C HIS A 421 -5.70 -1.69 -1.19
N LEU A 422 -4.99 -1.35 -0.13
CA LEU A 422 -3.55 -1.63 0.01
C LEU A 422 -3.39 -2.91 0.80
N ASP A 423 -2.84 -3.95 0.17
CA ASP A 423 -2.75 -5.31 0.68
C ASP A 423 -1.37 -5.59 1.29
N SER A 424 -1.31 -5.65 2.63
CA SER A 424 -0.06 -5.95 3.34
C SER A 424 0.50 -7.37 3.09
N SER A 425 -0.27 -8.27 2.47
CA SER A 425 0.20 -9.64 2.18
C SER A 425 1.20 -9.70 1.04
N ASP A 426 1.24 -8.67 0.19
CA ASP A 426 2.15 -8.57 -0.93
C ASP A 426 3.15 -7.39 -0.78
N PRO A 427 4.27 -7.59 -0.06
CA PRO A 427 5.03 -6.46 0.46
C PRO A 427 5.80 -5.63 -0.58
N LEU A 428 5.97 -6.15 -1.80
CA LEU A 428 6.65 -5.45 -2.89
C LEU A 428 5.66 -4.79 -3.86
N ASP A 429 4.37 -5.13 -3.77
CA ASP A 429 3.30 -4.58 -4.62
C ASP A 429 1.97 -4.50 -3.82
N PRO A 430 1.94 -3.77 -2.68
CA PRO A 430 0.81 -3.72 -1.76
C PRO A 430 -0.35 -2.94 -2.32
#